data_AF-A0A9B0U7A3-F1
#
_entry.id   AF-A0A9B0U7A3-F1
#
_cell.length_a   1.000
_cell.length_b   1.000
_cell.length_c   1.000
_cell.angle_alpha   90.00
_cell.angle_beta   90.00
_cell.angle_gamma   90.00
#
_symmetry.space_group_name_H-M   'P 1'
#
loop_
_entity.id
_entity.type
_entity.pdbx_description
1 polymer ?
#
loop_
_entity_poly.entity_id
_entity_poly.type
_entity_poly.pdbx_seq_one_letter_code
_entity_poly.pdbx_strand_id
1 'polypeptide(L)'
;MVPPPITASSSSSALDVLPSRLRRTTGDPKLPAGLLRTRPAQLLKAIKEEQGCPPGKEVHEVDEMLVFYSETELQACVHGPLLASQLDRVDAIPFTYEQLAVLKIKLDKTYPQGYPEDVVQRLGSLFLMVTPDDINKWDVKSSETLKALLRVSRGQSGRAQVAALITRYAAGGAQINEGTLAMVATLSPASLCLFSPEQLRLLQPHILWEVESGALEDCPLLQMKVLYSKAYVAFQNITGPSYFGRIRPYLGGVTTEHLRSLSRRNISMDITTFKELRKESVQPLTVAEVKALLGPHVVDLKAEERNSPVWDWIVGQRQEDLDSLGLGLQGGIPNGYLLVALGAQGGRG
;
A
#
# COMPACT_ATOMS: atom_id res chain seq x y z
N MET A 1 64.88 14.06 2.51
CA MET A 1 64.48 14.36 3.90
C MET A 1 62.98 14.21 3.98
N VAL A 2 62.53 13.15 4.65
CA VAL A 2 61.14 12.73 4.82
C VAL A 2 60.82 12.93 6.31
N PRO A 3 59.71 13.60 6.69
CA PRO A 3 59.33 13.71 8.10
C PRO A 3 58.57 12.46 8.59
N PRO A 4 58.62 12.16 9.90
CA PRO A 4 58.18 10.88 10.49
C PRO A 4 56.66 10.82 10.77
N PRO A 5 56.12 9.62 11.09
CA PRO A 5 54.68 9.42 11.29
C PRO A 5 54.24 9.82 12.70
N ILE A 6 53.06 10.44 12.81
CA ILE A 6 52.43 10.80 14.09
C ILE A 6 51.52 9.65 14.53
N THR A 7 51.81 9.11 15.70
CA THR A 7 51.07 8.07 16.42
C THR A 7 49.77 8.59 17.01
N ALA A 8 48.73 7.74 16.97
CA ALA A 8 47.43 7.94 17.60
C ALA A 8 47.53 7.95 19.14
N SER A 9 46.85 8.89 19.79
CA SER A 9 46.59 8.87 21.24
C SER A 9 45.09 8.97 21.51
N SER A 10 44.59 7.97 22.21
CA SER A 10 43.27 7.84 22.82
C SER A 10 43.00 8.87 23.93
N SER A 11 41.80 9.45 23.97
CA SER A 11 41.15 9.91 25.20
C SER A 11 39.63 10.02 24.93
N SER A 12 38.85 9.06 25.42
CA SER A 12 38.21 9.03 26.76
C SER A 12 36.85 9.72 26.73
N SER A 13 35.82 8.89 26.50
CA SER A 13 34.41 9.24 26.52
C SER A 13 33.95 9.60 27.93
N ALA A 14 33.42 10.81 28.11
CA ALA A 14 32.77 11.22 29.34
C ALA A 14 31.39 10.53 29.46
N LEU A 15 31.38 9.32 30.01
CA LEU A 15 30.17 8.55 30.33
C LEU A 15 30.37 7.81 31.67
N ASP A 16 30.81 8.53 32.71
CA ASP A 16 30.98 7.95 34.04
C ASP A 16 30.71 8.98 35.15
N VAL A 17 29.44 9.41 35.30
CA VAL A 17 28.86 9.76 36.60
C VAL A 17 27.33 9.62 36.52
N LEU A 18 26.79 8.42 36.78
CA LEU A 18 25.37 8.25 37.16
C LEU A 18 25.26 7.11 38.18
N PRO A 19 24.52 7.30 39.29
CA PRO A 19 24.45 6.33 40.39
C PRO A 19 23.76 5.02 39.99
N SER A 20 24.27 3.92 40.57
CA SER A 20 24.07 2.51 40.19
C SER A 20 22.66 1.91 40.39
N ARG A 21 21.59 2.71 40.36
CA ARG A 21 20.19 2.23 40.52
C ARG A 21 19.28 2.42 39.29
N LEU A 22 19.83 2.78 38.12
CA LEU A 22 19.07 2.92 36.87
C LEU A 22 19.65 2.10 35.71
N ARG A 23 20.15 0.88 35.97
CA ARG A 23 20.48 -0.10 34.91
C ARG A 23 19.57 -1.32 35.00
N ARG A 24 18.30 -1.14 34.59
CA ARG A 24 17.47 -2.20 34.02
C ARG A 24 16.21 -1.58 33.41
N THR A 25 16.15 -1.60 32.08
CA THR A 25 14.98 -1.61 31.16
C THR A 25 15.30 -0.84 29.88
N THR A 26 16.29 -1.32 29.10
CA THR A 26 16.31 -1.07 27.64
C THR A 26 15.54 -2.21 26.98
N GLY A 27 14.22 -2.15 27.10
CA GLY A 27 13.30 -2.84 26.22
C GLY A 27 12.47 -1.75 25.56
N ASP A 28 12.40 -1.75 24.23
CA ASP A 28 11.55 -0.84 23.47
C ASP A 28 10.18 -0.71 24.12
N PRO A 29 9.66 0.50 24.39
CA PRO A 29 8.27 0.65 24.76
C PRO A 29 7.44 0.34 23.52
N LYS A 30 7.13 -0.95 23.31
CA LYS A 30 5.96 -1.34 22.53
C LYS A 30 4.78 -0.66 23.20
N LEU A 31 4.31 0.42 22.57
CA LEU A 31 3.08 1.10 22.94
C LEU A 31 1.99 0.02 23.06
N PRO A 32 1.32 -0.13 24.22
CA PRO A 32 0.32 -1.18 24.36
C PRO A 32 -0.79 -0.95 23.34
N ALA A 33 -1.05 -1.94 22.49
CA ALA A 33 -2.12 -1.93 21.49
C ALA A 33 -3.55 -1.78 22.08
N GLY A 34 -3.67 -1.60 23.40
CA GLY A 34 -4.92 -1.48 24.15
C GLY A 34 -5.47 -0.06 24.31
N LEU A 35 -4.77 1.00 23.89
CA LEU A 35 -5.27 2.39 24.04
C LEU A 35 -5.99 2.96 22.80
N LEU A 36 -6.08 2.21 21.70
CA LEU A 36 -6.74 2.64 20.46
C LEU A 36 -8.24 2.31 20.38
N ARG A 37 -8.92 2.16 21.53
CA ARG A 37 -10.37 1.85 21.56
C ARG A 37 -11.19 2.68 22.54
N THR A 38 -10.76 3.89 22.87
CA THR A 38 -11.71 4.91 23.34
C THR A 38 -12.47 5.42 22.12
N ARG A 39 -13.63 4.82 21.85
CA ARG A 39 -14.56 5.31 20.82
C ARG A 39 -14.84 6.80 21.10
N PRO A 40 -14.89 7.69 20.09
CA PRO A 40 -15.41 9.04 20.24
C PRO A 40 -16.80 9.06 20.92
N ALA A 41 -17.57 7.98 20.72
CA ALA A 41 -18.87 7.73 21.37
C ALA A 41 -18.82 7.68 22.92
N GLN A 42 -17.69 7.32 23.53
CA GLN A 42 -17.55 7.33 25.01
C GLN A 42 -17.22 8.74 25.53
N LEU A 43 -16.44 9.53 24.77
CA LEU A 43 -16.24 10.95 25.07
C LEU A 43 -17.56 11.73 24.92
N LEU A 44 -18.33 11.43 23.87
CA LEU A 44 -19.68 11.96 23.63
C LEU A 44 -20.66 11.65 24.77
N LYS A 45 -20.51 10.52 25.47
CA LYS A 45 -21.35 10.16 26.62
C LYS A 45 -20.93 10.86 27.92
N ALA A 46 -19.69 11.34 28.02
CA ALA A 46 -19.15 11.99 29.21
C ALA A 46 -19.25 13.53 29.15
N ILE A 47 -19.32 14.11 27.95
CA ILE A 47 -19.50 15.56 27.78
C ILE A 47 -20.98 15.89 27.87
N LYS A 48 -21.45 16.10 29.10
CA LYS A 48 -22.76 16.67 29.40
C LYS A 48 -22.78 18.10 28.82
N GLU A 49 -23.62 18.37 27.83
CA GLU A 49 -23.93 19.75 27.44
C GLU A 49 -24.60 20.50 28.62
N GLU A 50 -24.44 21.83 28.64
CA GLU A 50 -25.03 22.81 29.58
C GLU A 50 -24.14 23.41 30.69
N GLN A 51 -22.87 23.65 30.43
CA GLN A 51 -22.19 24.80 31.06
C GLN A 51 -21.75 25.75 29.93
N GLY A 52 -22.32 26.96 29.94
CA GLY A 52 -21.94 28.01 28.99
C GLY A 52 -20.47 28.39 29.15
N CYS A 53 -19.90 29.05 28.14
CA CYS A 53 -18.52 29.53 28.23
C CYS A 53 -18.35 30.44 29.45
N PRO A 54 -17.37 30.17 30.35
CA PRO A 54 -17.13 31.03 31.50
C PRO A 54 -16.83 32.48 31.09
N PRO A 55 -17.28 33.47 31.87
CA PRO A 55 -17.03 34.87 31.56
C PRO A 55 -15.52 35.15 31.49
N GLY A 56 -15.09 35.83 30.43
CA GLY A 56 -13.66 36.14 30.19
C GLY A 56 -12.86 35.02 29.53
N LYS A 57 -13.48 33.88 29.19
CA LYS A 57 -12.87 32.81 28.38
C LYS A 57 -13.41 32.74 26.95
N GLU A 58 -14.02 33.82 26.47
CA GLU A 58 -14.52 33.92 25.11
C GLU A 58 -13.37 33.83 24.11
N VAL A 59 -13.51 32.95 23.12
CA VAL A 59 -12.48 32.69 22.12
C VAL A 59 -12.86 33.43 20.84
N HIS A 60 -12.05 34.42 20.47
CA HIS A 60 -12.19 35.16 19.21
C HIS A 60 -11.13 34.77 18.18
N GLU A 61 -10.09 34.04 18.60
CA GLU A 61 -8.98 33.62 17.77
C GLU A 61 -8.44 32.27 18.27
N VAL A 62 -8.04 31.41 17.33
CA VAL A 62 -7.33 30.16 17.62
C VAL A 62 -5.86 30.50 17.85
N ASP A 63 -5.46 30.55 19.13
CA ASP A 63 -4.11 30.91 19.56
C ASP A 63 -3.55 29.91 20.61
N GLU A 64 -2.31 30.15 21.02
CA GLU A 64 -1.57 29.30 21.97
C GLU A 64 -2.23 29.22 23.35
N MET A 65 -3.07 30.21 23.73
CA MET A 65 -3.73 30.21 25.04
C MET A 65 -4.74 29.06 25.17
N LEU A 66 -5.26 28.56 24.05
CA LEU A 66 -6.18 27.43 24.02
C LEU A 66 -5.56 26.13 24.52
N VAL A 67 -4.23 26.01 24.56
CA VAL A 67 -3.56 24.84 25.16
C VAL A 67 -3.87 24.72 26.65
N PHE A 68 -4.15 25.84 27.33
CA PHE A 68 -4.49 25.86 28.76
C PHE A 68 -5.97 25.62 29.04
N TYR A 69 -6.81 25.52 28.01
CA TYR A 69 -8.23 25.23 28.18
C TYR A 69 -8.42 23.73 28.41
N SER A 70 -9.26 23.37 29.38
CA SER A 70 -9.70 21.99 29.51
C SER A 70 -10.58 21.57 28.32
N GLU A 71 -10.81 20.27 28.16
CA GLU A 71 -11.70 19.73 27.13
C GLU A 71 -13.11 20.31 27.24
N THR A 72 -13.60 20.51 28.47
CA THR A 72 -14.90 21.11 28.73
C THR A 72 -14.94 22.60 28.38
N GLU A 73 -13.86 23.33 28.64
CA GLU A 73 -13.73 24.75 28.30
C GLU A 73 -13.62 24.95 26.79
N LEU A 74 -12.84 24.13 26.08
CA LEU A 74 -12.80 24.12 24.62
C LEU A 74 -14.18 23.81 24.03
N GLN A 75 -14.89 22.83 24.61
CA GLN A 75 -16.24 22.49 24.20
C GLN A 75 -17.24 23.62 24.48
N ALA A 76 -17.07 24.41 25.52
CA ALA A 76 -17.97 25.51 25.83
C ALA A 76 -17.67 26.78 25.02
N CYS A 77 -16.39 27.11 24.82
CA CYS A 77 -15.95 28.43 24.38
C CYS A 77 -15.49 28.49 22.91
N VAL A 78 -15.04 27.39 22.31
CA VAL A 78 -14.62 27.40 20.90
C VAL A 78 -15.84 27.24 20.00
N HIS A 79 -16.11 28.25 19.19
CA HIS A 79 -17.18 28.20 18.19
C HIS A 79 -16.72 27.48 16.92
N GLY A 80 -17.59 26.62 16.40
CA GLY A 80 -17.32 25.81 15.22
C GLY A 80 -16.96 26.59 13.95
N PRO A 81 -17.73 27.63 13.56
CA PRO A 81 -17.38 28.46 12.40
C PRO A 81 -16.04 29.18 12.53
N LEU A 82 -15.71 29.66 13.74
CA LEU A 82 -14.42 30.29 14.01
C LEU A 82 -13.29 29.27 13.80
N LEU A 83 -13.41 28.09 14.43
CA LEU A 83 -12.45 26.99 14.27
C LEU A 83 -12.26 26.62 12.78
N ALA A 84 -13.35 26.45 12.03
CA ALA A 84 -13.30 26.11 10.61
C ALA A 84 -12.58 27.17 9.74
N SER A 85 -12.72 28.44 10.10
CA SER A 85 -12.06 29.56 9.40
C SER A 85 -10.57 29.71 9.74
N GLN A 86 -10.12 29.12 10.85
CA GLN A 86 -8.75 29.28 11.37
C GLN A 86 -8.02 27.94 11.56
N LEU A 87 -8.41 26.90 10.81
CA LEU A 87 -7.81 25.57 10.91
C LEU A 87 -6.30 25.54 10.69
N ASP A 88 -5.78 26.40 9.82
CA ASP A 88 -4.33 26.48 9.54
C ASP A 88 -3.50 26.78 10.80
N ARG A 89 -4.11 27.36 11.84
CA ARG A 89 -3.45 27.68 13.10
C ARG A 89 -3.38 26.50 14.07
N VAL A 90 -4.30 25.54 13.93
CA VAL A 90 -4.39 24.38 14.84
C VAL A 90 -3.09 23.58 14.81
N ASP A 91 -2.48 23.42 13.64
CA ASP A 91 -1.23 22.67 13.47
C ASP A 91 0.00 23.37 14.06
N ALA A 92 -0.06 24.68 14.28
CA ALA A 92 1.01 25.44 14.92
C ALA A 92 0.96 25.34 16.46
N ILE A 93 -0.14 24.85 17.02
CA ILE A 93 -0.41 24.85 18.46
C ILE A 93 -0.29 23.41 18.98
N PRO A 94 0.47 23.17 20.07
CA PRO A 94 0.71 21.82 20.60
C PRO A 94 -0.48 21.31 21.43
N PHE A 95 -1.65 21.16 20.81
CA PHE A 95 -2.81 20.57 21.46
C PHE A 95 -2.58 19.10 21.83
N THR A 96 -3.17 18.67 22.95
CA THR A 96 -3.21 17.24 23.30
C THR A 96 -4.15 16.46 22.37
N TYR A 97 -4.05 15.13 22.39
CA TYR A 97 -4.95 14.26 21.62
C TYR A 97 -6.42 14.46 22.03
N GLU A 98 -6.66 14.65 23.33
CA GLU A 98 -7.97 14.91 23.92
C GLU A 98 -8.54 16.26 23.47
N GLN A 99 -7.72 17.32 23.46
CA GLN A 99 -8.10 18.64 22.97
C GLN A 99 -8.43 18.59 21.46
N LEU A 100 -7.59 17.95 20.65
CA LEU A 100 -7.87 17.75 19.21
C LEU A 100 -9.15 16.96 18.98
N ALA A 101 -9.49 15.99 19.83
CA ALA A 101 -10.75 15.25 19.75
C ALA A 101 -11.96 16.18 19.98
N VAL A 102 -11.88 17.11 20.92
CA VAL A 102 -12.92 18.12 21.15
C VAL A 102 -13.06 19.06 19.95
N LEU A 103 -11.94 19.54 19.39
CA LEU A 103 -11.95 20.39 18.20
C LEU A 103 -12.55 19.65 16.99
N LYS A 104 -12.24 18.37 16.79
CA LYS A 104 -12.90 17.54 15.77
C LYS A 104 -14.41 17.45 16.02
N ILE A 105 -14.86 17.18 17.24
CA ILE A 105 -16.29 17.12 17.58
C ILE A 105 -16.99 18.45 17.24
N LYS A 106 -16.33 19.58 17.49
CA LYS A 106 -16.84 20.91 17.12
C LYS A 106 -17.01 21.06 15.62
N LEU A 107 -16.04 20.61 14.81
CA LEU A 107 -16.19 20.59 13.35
C LEU A 107 -17.32 19.66 12.90
N ASP A 108 -17.42 18.46 13.47
CA ASP A 108 -18.50 17.50 13.15
C ASP A 108 -19.89 18.07 13.42
N LYS A 109 -20.05 18.79 14.54
CA LYS A 109 -21.31 19.50 14.86
C LYS A 109 -21.60 20.67 13.91
N THR A 110 -20.56 21.34 13.42
CA THR A 110 -20.68 22.45 12.47
C THR A 110 -21.09 21.96 11.09
N TYR A 111 -20.59 20.78 10.69
CA TYR A 111 -20.77 20.20 9.37
C TYR A 111 -21.30 18.76 9.46
N PRO A 112 -22.55 18.57 9.91
CA PRO A 112 -23.10 17.23 10.14
C PRO A 112 -23.22 16.38 8.87
N GLN A 113 -23.30 17.02 7.70
CA GLN A 113 -23.41 16.37 6.38
C GLN A 113 -22.06 16.13 5.70
N GLY A 114 -20.94 16.44 6.37
CA GLY A 114 -19.60 16.37 5.78
C GLY A 114 -19.00 17.75 5.57
N TYR A 115 -17.66 17.79 5.56
CA TYR A 115 -16.91 19.03 5.51
C TYR A 115 -16.84 19.58 4.08
N PRO A 116 -16.99 20.89 3.88
CA PRO A 116 -16.66 21.54 2.62
C PRO A 116 -15.22 21.28 2.21
N GLU A 117 -14.92 21.22 0.90
CA GLU A 117 -13.59 20.84 0.40
C GLU A 117 -12.47 21.77 0.90
N ASP A 118 -12.75 23.06 1.07
CA ASP A 118 -11.79 24.03 1.60
C ASP A 118 -11.46 23.76 3.08
N VAL A 119 -12.43 23.30 3.86
CA VAL A 119 -12.24 22.84 5.24
C VAL A 119 -11.44 21.55 5.25
N VAL A 120 -11.78 20.58 4.39
CA VAL A 120 -11.05 19.31 4.25
C VAL A 120 -9.57 19.56 3.95
N GLN A 121 -9.26 20.47 3.03
CA GLN A 121 -7.88 20.80 2.66
C GLN A 121 -7.05 21.33 3.84
N ARG A 122 -7.68 22.07 4.76
CA ARG A 122 -7.01 22.72 5.91
C ARG A 122 -7.08 21.91 7.20
N LEU A 123 -7.59 20.67 7.18
CA LEU A 123 -7.76 19.87 8.39
C LEU A 123 -6.48 19.66 9.19
N GLY A 124 -5.33 19.60 8.50
CA GLY A 124 -4.06 19.42 9.18
C GLY A 124 -4.04 18.14 10.03
N SER A 125 -3.46 18.23 11.22
CA SER A 125 -3.40 17.19 12.25
C SER A 125 -4.76 16.60 12.63
N LEU A 126 -5.86 17.35 12.51
CA LEU A 126 -7.20 16.81 12.77
C LEU A 126 -7.58 15.69 11.80
N PHE A 127 -6.96 15.61 10.61
CA PHE A 127 -7.16 14.49 9.69
C PHE A 127 -6.82 13.14 10.32
N LEU A 128 -5.85 13.10 11.25
CA LEU A 128 -5.46 11.86 11.94
C LEU A 128 -6.57 11.29 12.83
N MET A 129 -7.56 12.12 13.18
CA MET A 129 -8.69 11.78 14.05
C MET A 129 -9.94 11.39 13.26
N VAL A 130 -9.95 11.60 11.94
CA VAL A 130 -11.09 11.37 11.05
C VAL A 130 -11.29 9.86 10.83
N THR A 131 -12.53 9.40 10.66
CA THR A 131 -12.80 7.99 10.32
C THR A 131 -13.07 7.81 8.82
N PRO A 132 -12.95 6.59 8.26
CA PRO A 132 -13.41 6.32 6.89
C PRO A 132 -14.87 6.75 6.64
N ASP A 133 -15.74 6.59 7.65
CA ASP A 133 -17.14 7.02 7.57
C ASP A 133 -17.30 8.54 7.46
N ASP A 134 -16.39 9.31 8.06
CA ASP A 134 -16.34 10.76 7.88
C ASP A 134 -15.90 11.13 6.46
N ILE A 135 -14.86 10.47 5.96
CA ILE A 135 -14.31 10.70 4.61
C ILE A 135 -15.36 10.43 3.53
N ASN A 136 -16.20 9.42 3.72
CA ASN A 136 -17.26 9.07 2.77
C ASN A 136 -18.31 10.19 2.56
N LYS A 137 -18.41 11.13 3.49
CA LYS A 137 -19.32 12.29 3.39
C LYS A 137 -18.73 13.43 2.56
N TRP A 138 -17.43 13.44 2.30
CA TRP A 138 -16.74 14.55 1.65
C TRP A 138 -16.80 14.44 0.12
N ASP A 139 -16.68 15.54 -0.60
CA ASP A 139 -16.47 15.53 -2.06
C ASP A 139 -15.03 16.01 -2.33
N VAL A 140 -14.10 15.06 -2.49
CA VAL A 140 -12.67 15.36 -2.65
C VAL A 140 -12.32 15.25 -4.13
N LYS A 141 -12.16 16.38 -4.80
CA LYS A 141 -11.86 16.46 -6.25
C LYS A 141 -10.53 17.13 -6.53
N SER A 142 -10.01 17.91 -5.58
CA SER A 142 -8.78 18.64 -5.73
C SER A 142 -7.55 17.77 -5.44
N SER A 143 -6.63 17.73 -6.40
CA SER A 143 -5.29 17.16 -6.21
C SER A 143 -4.54 17.83 -5.05
N GLU A 144 -4.77 19.13 -4.80
CA GLU A 144 -4.12 19.84 -3.70
C GLU A 144 -4.70 19.43 -2.33
N THR A 145 -6.00 19.15 -2.25
CA THR A 145 -6.63 18.59 -1.04
C THR A 145 -6.07 17.21 -0.72
N LEU A 146 -6.02 16.31 -1.70
CA LEU A 146 -5.41 14.99 -1.52
C LEU A 146 -3.95 15.13 -1.05
N LYS A 147 -3.16 15.97 -1.72
CA LYS A 147 -1.75 16.20 -1.40
C LYS A 147 -1.54 16.78 0.00
N ALA A 148 -2.39 17.73 0.43
CA ALA A 148 -2.33 18.31 1.77
C ALA A 148 -2.50 17.23 2.85
N LEU A 149 -3.52 16.38 2.72
CA LEU A 149 -3.82 15.34 3.70
C LEU A 149 -2.83 14.17 3.67
N LEU A 150 -2.32 13.80 2.49
CA LEU A 150 -1.25 12.81 2.37
C LEU A 150 0.04 13.27 3.06
N ARG A 151 0.36 14.58 3.05
CA ARG A 151 1.52 15.11 3.78
C ARG A 151 1.40 14.92 5.29
N VAL A 152 0.21 15.14 5.86
CA VAL A 152 -0.05 14.93 7.29
C VAL A 152 0.09 13.45 7.67
N SER A 153 -0.21 12.55 6.74
CA SER A 153 -0.15 11.09 6.96
C SER A 153 1.24 10.48 6.73
N ARG A 154 2.28 11.29 6.54
CA ARG A 154 3.66 10.79 6.39
C ARG A 154 4.09 10.01 7.63
N GLY A 155 4.69 8.84 7.41
CA GLY A 155 5.08 7.91 8.48
C GLY A 155 3.93 7.05 9.02
N GLN A 156 2.72 7.21 8.48
CA GLN A 156 1.51 6.48 8.89
C GLN A 156 0.90 5.70 7.69
N SER A 157 1.78 5.07 6.91
CA SER A 157 1.43 4.23 5.76
C SER A 157 0.44 3.14 6.15
N GLY A 158 -0.51 2.81 5.26
CA GLY A 158 -1.45 1.70 5.48
C GLY A 158 -2.61 1.96 6.43
N ARG A 159 -2.84 3.19 6.91
CA ARG A 159 -4.07 3.49 7.67
C ARG A 159 -5.31 3.46 6.78
N ALA A 160 -6.41 2.93 7.32
CA ALA A 160 -7.71 2.89 6.64
C ALA A 160 -8.19 4.28 6.18
N GLN A 161 -7.83 5.34 6.91
CA GLN A 161 -8.12 6.74 6.56
C GLN A 161 -7.48 7.16 5.23
N VAL A 162 -6.20 6.80 5.02
CA VAL A 162 -5.44 7.15 3.80
C VAL A 162 -6.03 6.42 2.61
N ALA A 163 -6.31 5.12 2.75
CA ALA A 163 -6.95 4.31 1.70
C ALA A 163 -8.34 4.85 1.35
N ALA A 164 -9.16 5.19 2.36
CA ALA A 164 -10.49 5.77 2.15
C ALA A 164 -10.42 7.13 1.44
N LEU A 165 -9.47 7.99 1.80
CA LEU A 165 -9.25 9.29 1.15
C LEU A 165 -8.89 9.12 -0.34
N ILE A 166 -7.92 8.24 -0.64
CA ILE A 166 -7.50 7.97 -2.02
C ILE A 166 -8.66 7.37 -2.83
N THR A 167 -9.43 6.46 -2.22
CA THR A 167 -10.61 5.85 -2.83
C THR A 167 -11.66 6.90 -3.18
N ARG A 168 -11.93 7.82 -2.24
CA ARG A 168 -12.90 8.90 -2.46
C ARG A 168 -12.45 9.83 -3.58
N TYR A 169 -11.17 10.20 -3.59
CA TYR A 169 -10.58 11.03 -4.65
C TYR A 169 -10.66 10.35 -6.03
N ALA A 170 -10.27 9.07 -6.12
CA ALA A 170 -10.30 8.31 -7.36
C ALA A 170 -11.73 8.16 -7.91
N ALA A 171 -12.71 7.92 -7.03
CA ALA A 171 -14.13 7.85 -7.41
C ALA A 171 -14.68 9.18 -7.94
N GLY A 172 -14.10 10.32 -7.55
CA GLY A 172 -14.45 11.65 -8.05
C GLY A 172 -14.03 11.91 -9.49
N GLY A 173 -13.23 11.03 -10.11
CA GLY A 173 -12.78 11.16 -11.51
C GLY A 173 -11.78 12.30 -11.75
N ALA A 174 -11.17 12.83 -10.68
CA ALA A 174 -10.23 13.93 -10.77
C ALA A 174 -8.90 13.52 -11.42
N GLN A 175 -8.29 14.44 -12.16
CA GLN A 175 -6.96 14.24 -12.73
C GLN A 175 -5.90 14.34 -11.64
N ILE A 176 -5.04 13.32 -11.54
CA ILE A 176 -3.92 13.31 -10.61
C ILE A 176 -2.64 13.72 -11.32
N ASN A 177 -1.86 14.62 -10.70
CA ASN A 177 -0.53 14.95 -11.19
C ASN A 177 0.52 13.93 -10.71
N GLU A 178 1.68 13.90 -11.37
CA GLU A 178 2.79 13.00 -11.05
C GLU A 178 3.19 13.06 -9.57
N GLY A 179 3.37 14.27 -9.02
CA GLY A 179 3.85 14.46 -7.66
C GLY A 179 2.89 13.92 -6.59
N THR A 180 1.57 14.10 -6.78
CA THR A 180 0.55 13.55 -5.89
C THR A 180 0.46 12.03 -6.04
N LEU A 181 0.54 11.52 -7.28
CA LEU A 181 0.52 10.07 -7.53
C LEU A 181 1.74 9.36 -6.93
N ALA A 182 2.91 10.01 -6.93
CA ALA A 182 4.11 9.54 -6.25
C ALA A 182 3.93 9.42 -4.73
N MET A 183 3.22 10.39 -4.11
CA MET A 183 2.88 10.31 -2.69
C MET A 183 1.92 9.14 -2.40
N VAL A 184 0.95 8.89 -3.28
CA VAL A 184 0.07 7.72 -3.17
C VAL A 184 0.87 6.43 -3.24
N ALA A 185 1.75 6.29 -4.24
CA ALA A 185 2.62 5.12 -4.38
C ALA A 185 3.45 4.86 -3.11
N THR A 186 3.82 5.92 -2.38
CA THR A 186 4.63 5.83 -1.17
C THR A 186 3.81 5.51 0.09
N LEU A 187 2.58 6.02 0.19
CA LEU A 187 1.78 5.92 1.42
C LEU A 187 0.74 4.79 1.39
N SER A 188 0.32 4.38 0.19
CA SER A 188 -0.65 3.33 -0.01
C SER A 188 -0.47 2.70 -1.40
N PRO A 189 0.57 1.87 -1.59
CA PRO A 189 0.82 1.20 -2.87
C PRO A 189 -0.38 0.39 -3.37
N ALA A 190 -1.13 -0.24 -2.45
CA ALA A 190 -2.35 -1.01 -2.76
C ALA A 190 -3.43 -0.17 -3.48
N SER A 191 -3.45 1.15 -3.25
CA SER A 191 -4.42 2.06 -3.86
C SER A 191 -4.07 2.46 -5.30
N LEU A 192 -2.89 2.07 -5.82
CA LEU A 192 -2.47 2.44 -7.18
C LEU A 192 -3.43 1.92 -8.25
N CYS A 193 -4.05 0.77 -8.03
CA CYS A 193 -4.96 0.15 -9.00
C CYS A 193 -6.31 0.88 -9.13
N LEU A 194 -6.57 1.89 -8.30
CA LEU A 194 -7.74 2.78 -8.42
C LEU A 194 -7.59 3.79 -9.57
N PHE A 195 -6.37 4.03 -10.05
CA PHE A 195 -6.11 4.99 -11.12
C PHE A 195 -6.12 4.35 -12.49
N SER A 196 -6.46 5.14 -13.51
CA SER A 196 -6.45 4.69 -14.91
C SER A 196 -5.03 4.34 -15.39
N PRO A 197 -4.90 3.45 -16.39
CA PRO A 197 -3.60 3.18 -17.03
C PRO A 197 -2.87 4.45 -17.49
N GLU A 198 -3.61 5.45 -17.98
CA GLU A 198 -3.09 6.75 -18.44
C GLU A 198 -2.46 7.54 -17.29
N GLN A 199 -3.12 7.60 -16.14
CA GLN A 199 -2.59 8.25 -14.95
C GLN A 199 -1.39 7.49 -14.39
N LEU A 200 -1.44 6.15 -14.36
CA LEU A 200 -0.32 5.32 -13.90
C LEU A 200 0.94 5.48 -14.76
N ARG A 201 0.81 5.87 -16.03
CA ARG A 201 1.98 6.18 -16.88
C ARG A 201 2.77 7.40 -16.40
N LEU A 202 2.16 8.29 -15.62
CA LEU A 202 2.85 9.45 -15.01
C LEU A 202 3.88 9.01 -13.97
N LEU A 203 3.72 7.84 -13.35
CA LEU A 203 4.67 7.34 -12.35
C LEU A 203 6.06 7.16 -12.95
N GLN A 204 7.06 7.71 -12.28
CA GLN A 204 8.44 7.43 -12.63
C GLN A 204 8.86 6.06 -12.09
N PRO A 205 9.61 5.26 -12.88
CA PRO A 205 10.05 3.94 -12.44
C PRO A 205 10.77 3.93 -11.08
N HIS A 206 11.60 4.93 -10.79
CA HIS A 206 12.37 5.01 -9.54
C HIS A 206 11.52 5.19 -8.27
N ILE A 207 10.25 5.56 -8.42
CA ILE A 207 9.31 5.75 -7.30
C ILE A 207 8.68 4.42 -6.86
N LEU A 208 8.73 3.38 -7.71
CA LEU A 208 8.27 2.07 -7.33
C LEU A 208 9.26 1.43 -6.36
N TRP A 209 8.88 1.39 -5.09
CA TRP A 209 9.61 0.72 -4.02
C TRP A 209 8.76 -0.37 -3.37
N GLU A 210 9.38 -1.13 -2.48
CA GLU A 210 8.89 -2.35 -1.82
C GLU A 210 7.39 -2.33 -1.53
N VAL A 211 6.64 -3.02 -2.40
CA VAL A 211 5.22 -3.30 -2.21
C VAL A 211 5.13 -4.62 -1.45
N GLU A 212 4.37 -4.64 -0.36
CA GLU A 212 4.10 -5.87 0.37
C GLU A 212 3.48 -6.91 -0.59
N SER A 213 3.91 -8.16 -0.46
CA SER A 213 3.34 -9.27 -1.24
C SER A 213 1.81 -9.30 -1.05
N GLY A 214 1.08 -9.40 -2.16
CA GLY A 214 -0.40 -9.44 -2.17
C GLY A 214 -1.09 -8.07 -2.19
N ALA A 215 -0.37 -6.96 -1.99
CA ALA A 215 -1.00 -5.63 -1.98
C ALA A 215 -1.66 -5.23 -3.32
N LEU A 216 -1.32 -5.92 -4.41
CA LEU A 216 -1.84 -5.68 -5.76
C LEU A 216 -2.61 -6.88 -6.33
N GLU A 217 -3.03 -7.84 -5.48
CA GLU A 217 -3.68 -9.08 -5.91
C GLU A 217 -4.97 -8.83 -6.72
N ASP A 218 -5.81 -7.90 -6.26
CA ASP A 218 -7.07 -7.53 -6.91
C ASP A 218 -6.93 -6.49 -8.03
N CYS A 219 -5.70 -6.20 -8.46
CA CYS A 219 -5.46 -5.17 -9.46
C CYS A 219 -6.01 -5.58 -10.84
N PRO A 220 -6.79 -4.72 -11.52
CA PRO A 220 -7.26 -5.06 -12.85
C PRO A 220 -6.08 -5.14 -13.84
N LEU A 221 -6.23 -6.01 -14.84
CA LEU A 221 -5.13 -6.41 -15.73
C LEU A 221 -4.46 -5.23 -16.46
N LEU A 222 -5.23 -4.24 -16.91
CA LEU A 222 -4.69 -3.11 -17.67
C LEU A 222 -3.76 -2.24 -16.81
N GLN A 223 -4.17 -1.95 -15.57
CA GLN A 223 -3.38 -1.23 -14.58
C GLN A 223 -2.13 -2.04 -14.22
N MET A 224 -2.32 -3.32 -13.93
CA MET A 224 -1.22 -4.20 -13.55
C MET A 224 -0.16 -4.33 -14.65
N LYS A 225 -0.55 -4.36 -15.94
CA LYS A 225 0.39 -4.32 -17.07
C LYS A 225 1.26 -3.06 -17.09
N VAL A 226 0.67 -1.89 -16.80
CA VAL A 226 1.41 -0.62 -16.71
C VAL A 226 2.39 -0.66 -15.53
N LEU A 227 1.93 -1.10 -14.36
CA LEU A 227 2.75 -1.21 -13.16
C LEU A 227 3.92 -2.20 -13.37
N TYR A 228 3.67 -3.36 -13.97
CA TYR A 228 4.72 -4.33 -14.31
C TYR A 228 5.77 -3.72 -15.24
N SER A 229 5.35 -3.04 -16.31
CA SER A 229 6.29 -2.40 -17.25
C SER A 229 7.18 -1.37 -16.55
N LYS A 230 6.61 -0.55 -15.67
CA LYS A 230 7.36 0.43 -14.86
C LYS A 230 8.33 -0.27 -13.89
N ALA A 231 7.89 -1.31 -13.21
CA ALA A 231 8.71 -2.10 -12.28
C ALA A 231 9.88 -2.79 -13.00
N TYR A 232 9.64 -3.35 -14.18
CA TYR A 232 10.67 -4.00 -15.00
C TYR A 232 11.81 -3.02 -15.34
N VAL A 233 11.48 -1.80 -15.74
CA VAL A 233 12.47 -0.73 -15.99
C VAL A 233 13.16 -0.29 -14.70
N ALA A 234 12.40 -0.12 -13.61
CA ALA A 234 12.93 0.30 -12.32
C ALA A 234 13.99 -0.66 -11.77
N PHE A 235 13.77 -1.97 -11.95
CA PHE A 235 14.59 -3.01 -11.36
C PHE A 235 15.59 -3.64 -12.34
N GLN A 236 15.74 -3.10 -13.55
CA GLN A 236 16.59 -3.68 -14.61
C GLN A 236 18.06 -3.91 -14.20
N ASN A 237 18.59 -3.05 -13.32
CA ASN A 237 19.97 -3.11 -12.84
C ASN A 237 20.17 -4.00 -11.60
N ILE A 238 19.09 -4.56 -11.06
CA ILE A 238 19.14 -5.41 -9.87
C ILE A 238 19.41 -6.84 -10.30
N THR A 239 20.41 -7.45 -9.69
CA THR A 239 20.85 -8.82 -10.01
C THR A 239 20.64 -9.76 -8.82
N GLY A 240 20.64 -11.06 -9.10
CA GLY A 240 20.49 -12.09 -8.08
C GLY A 240 19.10 -12.18 -7.44
N PRO A 241 18.99 -12.83 -6.27
CA PRO A 241 17.70 -13.10 -5.61
C PRO A 241 16.90 -11.84 -5.27
N SER A 242 17.58 -10.71 -5.03
CA SER A 242 16.95 -9.44 -4.70
C SER A 242 16.08 -8.88 -5.82
N TYR A 243 16.36 -9.22 -7.08
CA TYR A 243 15.52 -8.80 -8.22
C TYR A 243 14.12 -9.42 -8.11
N PHE A 244 14.07 -10.73 -7.81
CA PHE A 244 12.79 -11.44 -7.76
C PHE A 244 11.89 -10.91 -6.66
N GLY A 245 12.44 -10.64 -5.46
CA GLY A 245 11.68 -10.05 -4.37
C GLY A 245 11.04 -8.70 -4.73
N ARG A 246 11.68 -7.90 -5.59
CA ARG A 246 11.17 -6.60 -6.01
C ARG A 246 10.14 -6.68 -7.13
N ILE A 247 10.32 -7.59 -8.08
CA ILE A 247 9.38 -7.74 -9.21
C ILE A 247 8.14 -8.55 -8.85
N ARG A 248 8.22 -9.44 -7.85
CA ARG A 248 7.14 -10.37 -7.45
C ARG A 248 5.76 -9.71 -7.33
N PRO A 249 5.57 -8.58 -6.63
CA PRO A 249 4.24 -7.97 -6.46
C PRO A 249 3.57 -7.53 -7.76
N TYR A 250 4.33 -7.40 -8.85
CA TYR A 250 3.86 -6.90 -10.14
C TYR A 250 3.63 -8.01 -11.17
N LEU A 251 3.94 -9.27 -10.83
CA LEU A 251 3.91 -10.38 -11.79
C LEU A 251 2.53 -10.67 -12.38
N GLY A 252 1.44 -10.23 -11.73
CA GLY A 252 0.09 -10.32 -12.30
C GLY A 252 -0.11 -9.59 -13.65
N GLY A 253 0.84 -8.73 -14.04
CA GLY A 253 0.84 -7.97 -15.30
C GLY A 253 1.90 -8.40 -16.31
N VAL A 254 2.63 -9.48 -16.01
CA VAL A 254 3.72 -9.96 -16.87
C VAL A 254 3.18 -10.51 -18.19
N THR A 255 3.90 -10.27 -19.29
CA THR A 255 3.62 -10.89 -20.59
C THR A 255 4.39 -12.19 -20.76
N THR A 256 3.96 -13.03 -21.70
CA THR A 256 4.69 -14.24 -22.06
C THR A 256 6.14 -13.92 -22.48
N GLU A 257 6.39 -12.87 -23.28
CA GLU A 257 7.78 -12.56 -23.68
C GLU A 257 8.66 -12.21 -22.48
N HIS A 258 8.12 -11.48 -21.50
CA HIS A 258 8.85 -11.17 -20.28
C HIS A 258 9.06 -12.41 -19.40
N LEU A 259 8.09 -13.33 -19.29
CA LEU A 259 8.30 -14.62 -18.62
C LEU A 259 9.41 -15.43 -19.31
N ARG A 260 9.48 -15.45 -20.64
CA ARG A 260 10.61 -16.08 -21.37
C ARG A 260 11.94 -15.39 -21.10
N SER A 261 11.94 -14.07 -20.92
CA SER A 261 13.16 -13.37 -20.49
C SER A 261 13.55 -13.72 -19.06
N LEU A 262 12.58 -13.93 -18.16
CA LEU A 262 12.82 -14.31 -16.77
C LEU A 262 13.33 -15.75 -16.68
N SER A 263 12.85 -16.68 -17.51
CA SER A 263 13.30 -18.09 -17.52
C SER A 263 14.78 -18.23 -17.90
N ARG A 264 15.32 -17.26 -18.65
CA ARG A 264 16.74 -17.19 -19.02
C ARG A 264 17.59 -16.54 -17.94
N ARG A 265 16.97 -15.90 -16.94
CA ARG A 265 17.66 -15.42 -15.75
C ARG A 265 17.69 -16.57 -14.75
N ASN A 266 18.77 -16.68 -13.99
CA ASN A 266 18.91 -17.67 -12.93
C ASN A 266 18.04 -17.30 -11.70
N ILE A 267 16.72 -17.28 -11.91
CA ILE A 267 15.69 -16.92 -10.94
C ILE A 267 14.74 -18.09 -10.86
N SER A 268 14.41 -18.49 -9.63
CA SER A 268 13.41 -19.50 -9.34
C SER A 268 12.25 -18.85 -8.59
N MET A 269 11.04 -19.07 -9.08
CA MET A 269 9.80 -18.71 -8.39
C MET A 269 9.19 -19.92 -7.71
N ASP A 270 8.62 -19.70 -6.53
CA ASP A 270 7.83 -20.70 -5.83
C ASP A 270 6.50 -20.98 -6.57
N ILE A 271 5.92 -22.16 -6.32
CA ILE A 271 4.68 -22.57 -6.98
C ILE A 271 3.50 -21.65 -6.65
N THR A 272 3.49 -21.02 -5.48
CA THR A 272 2.43 -20.09 -5.09
C THR A 272 2.46 -18.83 -5.95
N THR A 273 3.64 -18.26 -6.19
CA THR A 273 3.82 -17.15 -7.13
C THR A 273 3.48 -17.55 -8.57
N PHE A 274 3.86 -18.76 -8.99
CA PHE A 274 3.53 -19.24 -10.33
C PHE A 274 2.01 -19.32 -10.55
N LYS A 275 1.25 -19.67 -9.51
CA LYS A 275 -0.22 -19.72 -9.56
C LYS A 275 -0.89 -18.36 -9.60
N GLU A 276 -0.22 -17.30 -9.14
CA GLU A 276 -0.69 -15.91 -9.26
C GLU A 276 -0.54 -15.37 -10.69
N LEU A 277 0.21 -16.06 -11.56
CA LEU A 277 0.38 -15.66 -12.95
C LEU A 277 -0.92 -15.83 -13.74
N ARG A 278 -1.14 -14.91 -14.67
CA ARG A 278 -2.28 -14.97 -15.60
C ARG A 278 -2.13 -16.18 -16.53
N LYS A 279 -3.21 -16.95 -16.66
CA LYS A 279 -3.29 -18.13 -17.55
C LYS A 279 -2.80 -17.81 -18.96
N GLU A 280 -3.20 -16.68 -19.51
CA GLU A 280 -2.87 -16.27 -20.88
C GLU A 280 -1.37 -16.03 -21.08
N SER A 281 -0.66 -15.62 -20.03
CA SER A 281 0.78 -15.41 -20.06
C SER A 281 1.57 -16.71 -19.93
N VAL A 282 1.04 -17.68 -19.17
CA VAL A 282 1.69 -18.97 -18.87
C VAL A 282 1.47 -19.99 -19.97
N GLN A 283 0.27 -20.08 -20.53
CA GLN A 283 -0.12 -21.11 -21.51
C GLN A 283 0.84 -21.26 -22.70
N PRO A 284 1.42 -20.18 -23.28
CA PRO A 284 2.33 -20.29 -24.42
C PRO A 284 3.79 -20.60 -24.04
N LEU A 285 4.09 -20.86 -22.76
CA LEU A 285 5.42 -21.26 -22.30
C LEU A 285 5.67 -22.74 -22.56
N THR A 286 6.91 -23.05 -22.93
CA THR A 286 7.38 -24.43 -23.11
C THR A 286 7.70 -25.10 -21.78
N VAL A 287 7.80 -26.44 -21.78
CA VAL A 287 8.28 -27.22 -20.63
C VAL A 287 9.65 -26.78 -20.13
N ALA A 288 10.58 -26.49 -21.04
CA ALA A 288 11.90 -26.00 -20.66
C ALA A 288 11.83 -24.63 -19.96
N GLU A 289 10.96 -23.73 -20.43
CA GLU A 289 10.78 -22.41 -19.84
C GLU A 289 10.14 -22.48 -18.46
N VAL A 290 9.09 -23.29 -18.26
CA VAL A 290 8.46 -23.49 -16.95
C VAL A 290 9.41 -24.17 -15.96
N LYS A 291 10.17 -25.17 -16.41
CA LYS A 291 11.22 -25.80 -15.59
C LYS A 291 12.26 -24.79 -15.14
N ALA A 292 12.68 -23.89 -16.02
CA ALA A 292 13.65 -22.85 -15.69
C ALA A 292 13.08 -21.78 -14.74
N LEU A 293 11.81 -21.38 -14.91
CA LEU A 293 11.14 -20.43 -14.02
C LEU A 293 10.94 -20.98 -12.61
N LEU A 294 10.57 -22.25 -12.47
CA LEU A 294 10.33 -22.88 -11.16
C LEU A 294 11.62 -23.38 -10.52
N GLY A 295 12.63 -23.77 -11.31
CA GLY A 295 13.89 -24.31 -10.82
C GLY A 295 13.67 -25.49 -9.85
N PRO A 296 14.17 -25.44 -8.60
CA PRO A 296 13.95 -26.51 -7.62
C PRO A 296 12.47 -26.75 -7.28
N HIS A 297 11.59 -25.77 -7.49
CA HIS A 297 10.15 -25.88 -7.20
C HIS A 297 9.37 -26.58 -8.32
N VAL A 298 10.03 -27.06 -9.38
CA VAL A 298 9.34 -27.74 -10.50
C VAL A 298 8.56 -28.99 -10.04
N VAL A 299 9.03 -29.65 -8.99
CA VAL A 299 8.38 -30.84 -8.41
C VAL A 299 6.98 -30.54 -7.88
N ASP A 300 6.72 -29.29 -7.48
CA ASP A 300 5.46 -28.85 -6.90
C ASP A 300 4.33 -28.78 -7.96
N LEU A 301 4.67 -28.78 -9.25
CA LEU A 301 3.69 -28.88 -10.34
C LEU A 301 2.76 -30.08 -10.19
N LYS A 302 3.26 -31.19 -9.64
CA LYS A 302 2.45 -32.40 -9.47
C LYS A 302 1.34 -32.21 -8.45
N ALA A 303 1.61 -31.50 -7.36
CA ALA A 303 0.61 -31.19 -6.34
C ALA A 303 -0.47 -30.24 -6.87
N GLU A 304 -0.11 -29.42 -7.85
CA GLU A 304 -0.97 -28.36 -8.41
C GLU A 304 -1.55 -28.69 -9.79
N GLU A 305 -1.42 -29.95 -10.24
CA GLU A 305 -1.77 -30.38 -11.61
C GLU A 305 -3.23 -30.15 -11.99
N ARG A 306 -4.13 -29.96 -11.01
CA ARG A 306 -5.57 -29.73 -11.23
C ARG A 306 -6.00 -28.27 -11.08
N ASN A 307 -5.07 -27.38 -10.74
CA ASN A 307 -5.37 -25.98 -10.46
C ASN A 307 -4.92 -25.10 -11.64
N SER A 308 -5.71 -24.07 -11.97
CA SER A 308 -5.28 -23.02 -12.89
C SER A 308 -4.16 -22.19 -12.26
N PRO A 309 -3.16 -21.72 -13.02
CA PRO A 309 -2.95 -21.91 -14.47
C PRO A 309 -2.16 -23.18 -14.83
N VAL A 310 -1.75 -23.99 -13.85
CA VAL A 310 -0.90 -25.18 -14.03
C VAL A 310 -1.59 -26.20 -14.94
N TRP A 311 -2.85 -26.53 -14.66
CA TRP A 311 -3.62 -27.47 -15.47
C TRP A 311 -3.74 -27.01 -16.92
N ASP A 312 -4.12 -25.74 -17.13
CA ASP A 312 -4.28 -25.15 -18.45
C ASP A 312 -3.00 -25.17 -19.28
N TRP A 313 -1.87 -25.02 -18.60
CA TRP A 313 -0.57 -25.13 -19.21
C TRP A 313 -0.23 -26.58 -19.57
N ILE A 314 -0.44 -27.54 -18.64
CA ILE A 314 -0.18 -28.99 -18.86
C ILE A 314 -0.91 -29.49 -20.11
N VAL A 315 -2.21 -29.16 -20.24
CA VAL A 315 -3.01 -29.66 -21.37
C VAL A 315 -2.58 -29.12 -22.74
N GLY A 316 -1.86 -28.00 -22.75
CA GLY A 316 -1.32 -27.39 -23.96
C GLY A 316 0.04 -27.93 -24.40
N GLN A 317 0.73 -28.71 -23.56
CA GLN A 317 2.07 -29.23 -23.87
C GLN A 317 2.00 -30.58 -24.59
N ARG A 318 3.08 -31.01 -25.24
CA ARG A 318 3.19 -32.39 -25.74
C ARG A 318 3.50 -33.35 -24.59
N GLN A 319 2.99 -34.57 -24.66
CA GLN A 319 3.27 -35.57 -23.64
C GLN A 319 4.77 -35.91 -23.57
N GLU A 320 5.47 -36.02 -24.71
CA GLU A 320 6.94 -36.20 -24.75
C GLU A 320 7.71 -35.13 -23.97
N ASP A 321 7.27 -33.88 -24.07
CA ASP A 321 7.92 -32.77 -23.38
C ASP A 321 7.63 -32.83 -21.88
N LEU A 322 6.38 -33.14 -21.48
CA LEU A 322 6.01 -33.29 -20.07
C LEU A 322 6.74 -34.46 -19.39
N ASP A 323 6.91 -35.57 -20.10
CA ASP A 323 7.61 -36.76 -19.61
C ASP A 323 9.07 -36.45 -19.27
N SER A 324 9.69 -35.47 -19.95
CA SER A 324 11.06 -34.99 -19.65
C SER A 324 11.22 -34.38 -18.26
N LEU A 325 10.11 -34.02 -17.59
CA LEU A 325 10.12 -33.55 -16.20
C LEU A 325 10.22 -34.71 -15.19
N GLY A 326 9.85 -35.93 -15.57
CA GLY A 326 9.85 -37.10 -14.67
C GLY A 326 8.80 -37.04 -13.54
N LEU A 327 7.78 -36.20 -13.68
CA LEU A 327 6.76 -35.96 -12.64
C LEU A 327 5.48 -36.79 -12.80
N GLY A 328 5.35 -37.54 -13.91
CA GLY A 328 4.14 -38.29 -14.22
C GLY A 328 2.91 -37.40 -14.41
N LEU A 329 3.08 -36.24 -15.06
CA LEU A 329 1.99 -35.34 -15.45
C LEU A 329 1.28 -35.92 -16.67
N GLN A 330 -0.05 -35.95 -16.63
CA GLN A 330 -0.87 -36.46 -17.72
C GLN A 330 -1.89 -35.41 -18.12
N GLY A 331 -1.95 -35.07 -19.40
CA GLY A 331 -2.88 -34.07 -19.91
C GLY A 331 -2.47 -33.43 -21.23
N GLY A 332 -1.20 -33.54 -21.62
CA GLY A 332 -0.68 -32.97 -22.86
C GLY A 332 -1.20 -33.64 -24.14
N ILE A 333 -0.94 -32.99 -25.27
CA ILE A 333 -1.19 -33.49 -26.62
C ILE A 333 -0.45 -34.83 -26.80
N PRO A 334 -1.16 -35.92 -27.16
CA PRO A 334 -0.54 -37.23 -27.35
C PRO A 334 0.57 -37.24 -28.38
N ASN A 335 1.55 -38.10 -28.18
CA ASN A 335 2.62 -38.31 -29.16
C ASN A 335 2.07 -39.09 -30.37
N GLY A 336 1.95 -38.43 -31.53
CA GLY A 336 1.57 -39.07 -32.81
C GLY A 336 0.34 -38.46 -33.50
N TYR A 337 -0.11 -39.12 -34.57
CA TYR A 337 -1.30 -38.72 -35.35
C TYR A 337 -2.52 -39.56 -34.95
N LEU A 338 -3.70 -38.92 -34.81
CA LEU A 338 -4.98 -39.63 -34.71
C LEU A 338 -5.39 -40.14 -36.10
N LEU A 339 -5.31 -41.46 -36.32
CA LEU A 339 -5.94 -42.10 -37.49
C LEU A 339 -7.46 -42.19 -37.26
N VAL A 340 -8.20 -41.21 -37.79
CA VAL A 340 -9.66 -41.31 -37.89
C VAL A 340 -9.98 -42.15 -39.13
N ALA A 341 -10.27 -43.44 -38.93
CA ALA A 341 -10.80 -44.28 -39.99
C ALA A 341 -12.23 -43.84 -40.32
N LEU A 342 -12.41 -42.99 -41.33
CA LEU A 342 -13.70 -42.74 -41.95
C LEU A 342 -14.08 -44.01 -42.70
N GLY A 343 -14.88 -44.87 -42.06
CA GLY A 343 -15.40 -46.08 -42.65
C GLY A 343 -16.22 -45.76 -43.89
N ALA A 344 -15.63 -45.99 -45.07
CA ALA A 344 -16.36 -46.08 -46.31
C ALA A 344 -17.27 -47.30 -46.22
N GLN A 345 -18.56 -47.07 -45.97
CA GLN A 345 -19.57 -48.10 -46.11
C GLN A 345 -19.75 -48.38 -47.60
N GLY A 346 -18.91 -49.27 -48.11
CA GLY A 346 -18.97 -49.78 -49.48
C GLY A 346 -20.30 -50.49 -49.71
N GLY A 347 -20.95 -50.12 -50.80
CA GLY A 347 -22.16 -50.77 -51.27
C GLY A 347 -21.97 -52.23 -51.64
N ARG A 348 -23.03 -52.99 -51.43
CA ARG A 348 -23.46 -54.17 -52.21
C ARG A 348 -24.98 -54.02 -52.30
N GLY A 349 -25.60 -53.96 -53.47
CA GLY A 349 -25.38 -54.81 -54.63
C GLY A 349 -26.46 -55.85 -54.61
#